data_AF-G1WLJ9-F1
#
_entry.id   AF-G1WLJ9-F1
#
_cell.length_a   1.000
_cell.length_b   1.000
_cell.length_c   1.000
_cell.angle_alpha   90.00
_cell.angle_beta   90.00
_cell.angle_gamma   90.00
#
_symmetry.space_group_name_H-M   'P 1'
#
loop_
_entity.id
_entity.type
_entity.pdbx_description
1 polymer ?
#
loop_
_entity_poly.entity_id
_entity_poly.type
_entity_poly.pdbx_seq_one_letter_code
_entity_poly.pdbx_strand_id
1 'polypeptide(L)' 'PKVPPAGSAVPAAVKRRCDDATARLRRRHESLGAAGKRPCVANVAVARELACWAWEVGRRAEGTLA' A
#
# COMPACT_ATOMS: atom_id res chain seq x y z
N PRO A 1 19.33 4.13 -1.66
CA PRO A 1 18.42 2.96 -1.64
C PRO A 1 19.22 1.68 -1.40
N LYS A 2 18.81 0.83 -0.44
CA LYS A 2 19.50 -0.45 -0.17
C LYS A 2 19.21 -1.43 -1.32
N VAL A 3 20.25 -2.06 -1.86
CA VAL A 3 20.09 -3.08 -2.91
C VAL A 3 19.39 -4.30 -2.32
N PRO A 4 18.33 -4.82 -2.96
CA PRO A 4 17.66 -6.03 -2.50
C PRO A 4 18.62 -7.23 -2.51
N PRO A 5 18.52 -8.17 -1.55
CA PRO A 5 19.24 -9.44 -1.60
C PRO A 5 18.97 -10.20 -2.90
N ALA A 6 19.94 -10.96 -3.39
CA ALA A 6 19.72 -11.86 -4.53
C ALA A 6 18.55 -12.82 -4.22
N GLY A 7 17.65 -13.01 -5.18
CA GLY A 7 16.43 -13.83 -4.99
C GLY A 7 15.23 -13.10 -4.38
N SER A 8 15.36 -11.84 -3.95
CA SER A 8 14.22 -11.03 -3.46
C SER A 8 13.49 -10.24 -4.56
N ALA A 9 13.70 -10.61 -5.82
CA ALA A 9 13.05 -9.95 -6.95
C ALA A 9 11.55 -10.23 -6.94
N VAL A 10 10.76 -9.18 -6.73
CA VAL A 10 9.30 -9.25 -6.73
C VAL A 10 8.78 -9.08 -8.16
N PRO A 11 7.77 -9.85 -8.60
CA PRO A 11 7.18 -9.68 -9.93
C PRO A 11 6.73 -8.23 -10.19
N ALA A 12 6.96 -7.72 -11.41
CA ALA A 12 6.64 -6.33 -11.77
C ALA A 12 5.16 -5.98 -11.58
N ALA A 13 4.26 -6.95 -11.73
CA ALA A 13 2.83 -6.79 -11.46
C ALA A 13 2.54 -6.50 -9.98
N VAL A 14 3.23 -7.19 -9.06
CA VAL A 14 3.10 -6.95 -7.61
C VAL A 14 3.66 -5.57 -7.27
N LYS A 15 4.80 -5.18 -7.87
CA LYS A 15 5.34 -3.82 -7.69
C LYS A 15 4.33 -2.75 -8.14
N ARG A 16 3.78 -2.88 -9.35
CA ARG A 16 2.75 -1.94 -9.86
C ARG A 16 1.55 -1.86 -8.93
N ARG A 17 1.11 -3.00 -8.39
CA ARG A 17 0.00 -3.05 -7.43
C ARG A 17 0.30 -2.29 -6.15
N CYS A 18 1.53 -2.38 -5.63
CA CYS A 18 1.97 -1.57 -4.48
C CYS A 18 1.95 -0.08 -4.82
N ASP A 19 2.48 0.31 -5.98
CA ASP A 19 2.53 1.71 -6.41
C ASP A 19 1.09 2.30 -6.52
N ASP A 20 0.15 1.53 -7.07
CA ASP A 20 -1.28 1.90 -7.15
C ASP A 20 -1.92 2.06 -5.77
N ALA A 21 -1.65 1.13 -4.85
CA ALA A 21 -2.14 1.18 -3.49
C ALA A 21 -1.59 2.41 -2.75
N THR A 22 -0.30 2.71 -2.88
CA THR A 22 0.32 3.92 -2.31
C THR A 22 -0.33 5.19 -2.86
N ALA A 23 -0.54 5.28 -4.17
CA ALA A 23 -1.19 6.45 -4.78
C ALA A 23 -2.63 6.63 -4.26
N ARG A 24 -3.37 5.54 -4.08
CA ARG A 24 -4.73 5.56 -3.51
C ARG A 24 -4.75 6.00 -2.05
N LEU A 25 -3.87 5.45 -1.22
CA LEU A 25 -3.74 5.81 0.20
C LEU A 25 -3.40 7.30 0.36
N ARG A 26 -2.49 7.82 -0.47
CA ARG A 26 -2.14 9.24 -0.50
C ARG A 26 -3.35 10.11 -0.84
N ARG A 27 -4.07 9.80 -1.93
CA ARG A 27 -5.30 10.53 -2.30
C ARG A 27 -6.35 10.47 -1.19
N ARG A 28 -6.50 9.34 -0.50
CA ARG A 28 -7.43 9.19 0.62
C ARG A 28 -7.03 10.08 1.80
N HIS A 29 -5.74 10.11 2.14
CA HIS A 29 -5.21 10.98 3.18
C HIS A 29 -5.45 12.46 2.86
N GLU A 30 -5.11 12.89 1.64
CA GLU A 30 -5.31 14.26 1.15
C GLU A 30 -6.79 14.65 1.14
N SER A 31 -7.68 13.75 0.71
CA SER A 31 -9.13 13.95 0.74
C SER A 31 -9.68 14.14 2.17
N LEU A 32 -9.19 13.36 3.14
CA LEU A 32 -9.59 13.51 4.54
C LEU A 32 -9.07 14.82 5.13
N GLY A 33 -7.85 15.23 4.77
CA GLY A 33 -7.30 16.54 5.13
C GLY A 33 -8.11 17.69 4.55
N ALA A 34 -8.46 17.62 3.26
CA ALA A 34 -9.32 18.61 2.59
C ALA A 34 -10.73 18.70 3.20
N ALA A 35 -11.25 17.58 3.73
CA ALA A 35 -12.51 17.54 4.47
C ALA A 35 -12.39 18.06 5.93
N GLY A 36 -11.24 18.64 6.32
CA GLY A 36 -11.01 19.20 7.65
C GLY A 36 -10.87 18.16 8.77
N LYS A 37 -10.63 16.88 8.43
CA LYS A 37 -10.47 15.85 9.47
C LYS A 37 -9.13 16.03 10.19
N ARG A 38 -9.13 15.74 11.49
CA ARG A 38 -7.89 15.72 12.30
C ARG A 38 -6.89 14.74 11.67
N PRO A 39 -5.58 15.07 11.63
CA PRO A 39 -4.56 14.19 11.05
C PRO A 39 -4.57 12.77 11.63
N CYS A 40 -4.80 12.63 12.94
CA CYS A 40 -4.91 11.33 13.58
C CYS A 40 -6.05 10.46 12.99
N VAL A 41 -7.21 11.05 12.69
CA VAL A 41 -8.33 10.33 12.08
C VAL A 41 -8.00 9.93 10.64
N ALA A 42 -7.34 10.83 9.88
CA ALA A 42 -6.89 10.52 8.53
C ALA A 42 -5.88 9.36 8.52
N ASN A 43 -4.91 9.39 9.43
CA ASN A 43 -3.90 8.35 9.59
C ASN A 43 -4.52 6.99 9.93
N VAL A 44 -5.46 6.93 10.88
CA VAL A 44 -6.11 5.67 11.26
C VAL A 44 -6.92 5.08 10.09
N ALA A 45 -7.63 5.92 9.34
CA ALA A 45 -8.39 5.47 8.17
C ALA A 45 -7.46 4.90 7.08
N VAL A 46 -6.34 5.58 6.81
CA VAL A 46 -5.33 5.15 5.84
C VAL A 46 -4.60 3.88 6.32
N ALA A 47 -4.27 3.77 7.61
CA ALA A 47 -3.60 2.60 8.17
C ALA A 47 -4.46 1.33 8.07
N ARG A 48 -5.77 1.44 8.29
CA ARG A 48 -6.71 0.33 8.11
C ARG A 48 -6.69 -0.18 6.68
N GLU A 49 -6.74 0.73 5.71
CA GLU A 49 -6.70 0.36 4.29
C GLU A 49 -5.32 -0.23 3.92
N LEU A 50 -4.23 0.34 4.41
CA LEU A 50 -2.86 -0.16 4.24
C LEU A 50 -2.71 -1.60 4.73
N ALA A 51 -3.28 -1.95 5.90
CA ALA A 51 -3.20 -3.31 6.43
C ALA A 51 -3.87 -4.34 5.50
N CYS A 52 -5.04 -4.01 4.93
CA CYS A 52 -5.72 -4.86 3.94
C CYS A 52 -4.87 -5.03 2.67
N TRP A 53 -4.26 -3.95 2.19
CA TRP A 53 -3.38 -3.98 1.02
C TRP A 53 -2.11 -4.80 1.26
N ALA A 54 -1.48 -4.65 2.42
CA ALA A 54 -0.27 -5.41 2.77
C ALA A 54 -0.54 -6.92 2.77
N TRP A 55 -1.70 -7.34 3.30
CA TRP A 55 -2.13 -8.73 3.22
C TRP A 55 -2.32 -9.18 1.76
N GLU A 56 -3.12 -8.47 0.95
CA GLU A 56 -3.35 -8.84 -0.46
C GLU A 56 -2.04 -8.95 -1.24
N VAL A 57 -1.13 -7.99 -1.08
CA VAL A 57 0.17 -7.96 -1.75
C VAL A 57 1.03 -9.15 -1.33
N GLY A 58 1.06 -9.48 -0.03
CA GLY A 58 1.77 -10.67 0.46
C GLY A 58 1.26 -11.95 -0.21
N ARG A 59 -0.06 -12.11 -0.27
CA ARG A 59 -0.72 -13.26 -0.91
C ARG A 59 -0.42 -13.35 -2.41
N ARG A 60 -0.34 -12.21 -3.12
CA ARG A 60 0.09 -12.16 -4.53
C ARG A 60 1.58 -12.47 -4.71
N ALA A 61 2.43 -11.97 -3.82
CA ALA A 61 3.87 -12.21 -3.86
C ALA A 61 4.22 -13.69 -3.61
N GLU A 62 3.46 -14.34 -2.72
CA GLU A 62 3.51 -15.78 -2.47
C GLU A 62 2.95 -16.63 -3.64
N GLY A 63 2.37 -16.00 -4.67
CA GLY A 63 1.77 -16.68 -5.82
C GLY A 63 0.46 -17.40 -5.52
N THR A 64 -0.20 -17.09 -4.40
CA THR A 64 -1.41 -17.81 -3.99
C THR A 64 -2.72 -17.12 -4.41
N LEU A 65 -2.63 -15.88 -4.88
CA LEU A 65 -3.70 -15.26 -5.66
C LEU A 65 -3.29 -15.40 -7.13
N ALA A 66 -3.76 -16.49 -7.76
CA ALA A 66 -3.61 -16.76 -9.19
C ALA A 66 -4.49 -15.83 -10.02
#